data_AF-A0A6F8Y241-F1
#
_entry.id   AF-A0A6F8Y241-F1
#
_cell.length_a   1.000
_cell.length_b   1.000
_cell.length_c   1.000
_cell.angle_alpha   90.00
_cell.angle_beta   90.00
_cell.angle_gamma   90.00
#
_symmetry.space_group_name_H-M   'P 1'
#
loop_
_entity.id
_entity.type
_entity.pdbx_description
1 polymer ?
#
loop_
_entity_poly.entity_id
_entity_poly.type
_entity_poly.pdbx_seq_one_letter_code
_entity_poly.pdbx_strand_id
1 'polypeptide(L)'
;MAAAVYTGLGERARAALSTTSYTLVCYSVCAAVLLVVCLVGGVRLGGYEQSTWLAILGIVAGAQLLGHSMFNYALHKISATTVSMLILLEVPGSAVIAWLWLGQVPPAAAYPGLALLVVGVAVVVLGSTRALRRPPEPVV
;
A
#
# COMPACT_ATOMS: atom_id res chain seq x y z
N MET A 1 9.03 10.46 9.18
CA MET A 1 8.31 11.69 9.58
C MET A 1 7.18 12.04 8.61
N ALA A 2 7.39 12.04 7.29
CA ALA A 2 6.32 12.26 6.29
C ALA A 2 5.13 11.27 6.42
N ALA A 3 5.40 9.99 6.69
CA ALA A 3 4.37 8.97 6.88
C ALA A 3 3.45 9.24 8.09
N ALA A 4 3.98 9.80 9.19
CA ALA A 4 3.22 10.09 10.40
C ALA A 4 2.31 11.33 10.25
N VAL A 5 2.76 12.31 9.47
CA VAL A 5 1.94 13.49 9.10
C VAL A 5 0.82 13.05 8.14
N TYR A 6 1.13 12.20 7.17
CA TYR A 6 0.14 11.65 6.23
C TYR A 6 -0.93 10.80 6.95
N THR A 7 -0.54 9.92 7.87
CA THR A 7 -1.51 9.12 8.63
C THR A 7 -2.36 9.97 9.57
N GLY A 8 -1.78 10.98 10.22
CA GLY A 8 -2.51 11.90 11.12
C GLY A 8 -3.49 12.84 10.39
N LEU A 9 -3.15 13.36 9.21
CA LEU A 9 -4.08 14.13 8.38
C LEU A 9 -5.12 13.24 7.70
N GLY A 10 -4.72 12.03 7.30
CA GLY A 10 -5.57 11.05 6.64
C GLY A 10 -6.72 10.58 7.54
N GLU A 11 -6.48 10.35 8.83
CA GLU A 11 -7.54 9.99 9.79
C GLU A 11 -8.61 11.07 9.94
N ARG A 12 -8.23 12.36 9.92
CA ARG A 12 -9.17 13.48 10.02
C ARG A 12 -9.98 13.72 8.74
N ALA A 13 -9.40 13.44 7.57
CA ALA A 13 -10.11 13.57 6.29
C ALA A 13 -11.06 12.39 5.99
N ARG A 14 -10.74 11.18 6.48
CA ARG A 14 -11.52 9.97 6.21
C ARG A 14 -12.86 9.90 6.95
N ALA A 15 -13.05 10.71 7.99
CA ALA A 15 -14.29 10.79 8.73
C ALA A 15 -15.43 11.55 7.98
N ALA A 16 -15.11 12.26 6.89
CA ALA A 16 -16.05 13.21 6.26
C ALA A 16 -16.34 12.96 4.76
N LEU A 17 -15.72 11.97 4.10
CA LEU A 17 -15.82 11.79 2.65
C LEU A 17 -16.11 10.34 2.27
N SER A 18 -16.96 10.14 1.26
CA SER A 18 -17.16 8.83 0.65
C SER A 18 -15.85 8.31 0.03
N THR A 19 -15.61 7.00 0.10
CA THR A 19 -14.41 6.31 -0.42
C THR A 19 -14.07 6.69 -1.85
N THR A 20 -15.09 6.97 -2.67
CA THR A 20 -14.97 7.37 -4.07
C THR A 20 -14.41 8.78 -4.22
N SER A 21 -14.92 9.76 -3.45
CA SER A 21 -14.46 11.16 -3.53
C SER A 21 -13.01 11.30 -3.06
N TYR A 22 -12.61 10.57 -2.02
CA TYR A 22 -11.22 10.56 -1.55
C TYR A 22 -10.25 10.02 -2.61
N THR A 23 -10.63 8.93 -3.29
CA THR A 23 -9.79 8.30 -4.31
C THR A 23 -9.62 9.19 -5.54
N LEU A 24 -10.69 9.85 -5.99
CA LEU A 24 -10.65 10.77 -7.14
C LEU A 24 -9.75 11.98 -6.87
N VAL A 25 -9.85 12.59 -5.69
CA VAL A 25 -8.99 13.72 -5.30
C VAL A 25 -7.53 13.29 -5.21
N CYS A 26 -7.24 12.15 -4.58
CA CYS A 26 -5.88 11.64 -4.47
C CYS A 26 -5.27 11.34 -5.86
N TYR A 27 -6.00 10.68 -6.75
CA TYR A 27 -5.52 10.33 -8.09
C TYR A 27 -5.35 11.55 -8.99
N SER A 28 -6.26 12.53 -8.92
CA SER A 28 -6.12 13.77 -9.68
C SER A 28 -4.92 14.60 -9.22
N VAL A 29 -4.68 14.71 -7.92
CA VAL A 29 -3.48 15.38 -7.38
C VAL A 29 -2.22 14.65 -7.81
N CYS A 30 -2.19 13.32 -7.70
CA CYS A 30 -1.04 12.52 -8.12
C CYS A 30 -0.76 12.68 -9.64
N ALA A 31 -1.80 12.62 -10.46
CA ALA A 31 -1.70 12.84 -11.91
C ALA A 31 -1.17 14.25 -12.24
N ALA A 32 -1.66 15.29 -11.56
CA ALA A 32 -1.19 16.66 -11.78
C ALA A 32 0.29 16.82 -11.39
N VAL A 33 0.71 16.26 -10.25
CA VAL A 33 2.11 16.30 -9.81
C VAL A 33 3.01 15.55 -10.80
N LEU A 34 2.64 14.33 -11.20
CA LEU A 34 3.40 13.55 -12.18
C LEU A 34 3.49 14.28 -13.52
N LEU A 35 2.40 14.93 -13.97
CA LEU A 35 2.41 15.73 -15.19
C LEU A 35 3.41 16.87 -15.11
N VAL A 36 3.42 17.64 -14.00
CA VAL A 36 4.39 18.73 -13.79
C VAL A 36 5.82 18.18 -13.81
N VAL A 37 6.08 17.05 -13.14
CA VAL A 37 7.41 16.41 -13.13
C VAL A 37 7.83 16.01 -14.53
N CYS A 38 6.95 15.39 -15.32
CA CYS A 38 7.24 15.01 -16.69
C CYS A 38 7.52 16.22 -17.60
N LEU A 39 6.75 17.30 -17.43
CA LEU A 39 6.95 18.54 -18.20
C LEU A 39 8.27 19.21 -17.85
N VAL A 40 8.61 19.35 -16.56
CA VAL A 40 9.87 19.93 -16.10
C VAL A 40 11.06 19.06 -16.49
N GLY A 41 10.91 17.73 -16.43
CA GLY A 41 11.94 16.77 -16.82
C GLY A 41 12.07 16.54 -18.32
N GLY A 42 11.23 17.17 -19.15
CA GLY A 42 11.24 16.96 -20.61
C GLY A 42 10.89 15.53 -21.04
N VAL A 43 10.19 14.78 -20.20
CA VAL A 43 9.79 13.39 -20.50
C VAL A 43 8.68 13.40 -21.54
N ARG A 44 8.83 12.56 -22.58
CA ARG A 44 7.81 12.43 -23.63
C ARG A 44 6.52 11.88 -23.03
N LEU A 45 5.43 12.65 -23.08
CA LEU A 45 4.12 12.24 -22.56
C LEU A 45 3.38 11.26 -23.49
N GLY A 46 3.89 11.05 -24.71
CA GLY A 46 3.28 10.22 -25.72
C GLY A 46 4.25 9.87 -26.85
N GLY A 47 3.75 9.13 -27.84
CA GLY A 47 4.59 8.55 -28.90
C GLY A 47 5.27 7.23 -28.49
N TYR A 48 4.80 6.61 -27.41
CA TYR A 48 5.17 5.25 -27.03
C TYR A 48 4.50 4.22 -27.93
N GLU A 49 5.16 3.06 -28.10
CA GLU A 49 4.64 1.94 -28.86
C GLU A 49 3.34 1.38 -28.22
N GLN A 50 2.49 0.76 -29.03
CA GLN A 50 1.21 0.20 -28.57
C GLN A 50 1.39 -0.84 -27.45
N SER A 51 2.46 -1.63 -27.50
CA SER A 51 2.85 -2.59 -26.46
C SER A 51 3.08 -1.92 -25.10
N THR A 52 3.68 -0.72 -25.08
CA THR A 52 3.93 0.05 -23.86
C THR A 52 2.61 0.58 -23.27
N TRP A 53 1.71 1.08 -24.11
CA TRP A 53 0.39 1.52 -23.65
C TRP A 53 -0.45 0.38 -23.07
N LEU A 54 -0.38 -0.81 -23.67
CA LEU A 54 -1.03 -2.01 -23.15
C LEU A 54 -0.44 -2.43 -21.80
N ALA A 55 0.88 -2.37 -21.64
CA ALA A 55 1.54 -2.65 -20.36
C ALA A 55 1.13 -1.65 -19.26
N ILE A 56 1.09 -0.34 -19.59
CA ILE A 56 0.61 0.71 -18.69
C ILE A 56 -0.83 0.44 -18.26
N LEU A 57 -1.72 0.13 -19.21
CA LEU A 57 -3.11 -0.23 -18.91
C LEU A 57 -3.20 -1.48 -18.04
N GLY A 58 -2.38 -2.49 -18.29
CA GLY A 58 -2.28 -3.70 -17.47
C GLY A 58 -1.88 -3.40 -16.03
N ILE A 59 -0.89 -2.51 -15.82
CA ILE A 59 -0.46 -2.08 -14.48
C ILE A 59 -1.57 -1.27 -13.79
N VAL A 60 -2.23 -0.35 -14.49
CA VAL A 60 -3.32 0.45 -13.94
C VAL A 60 -4.51 -0.44 -13.54
N ALA A 61 -4.95 -1.33 -14.41
CA ALA A 61 -6.07 -2.22 -14.10
C ALA A 61 -5.70 -3.25 -13.03
N GLY A 62 -4.55 -3.91 -13.19
CA GLY A 62 -4.11 -5.03 -12.36
C GLY A 62 -3.52 -4.60 -11.03
N ALA A 63 -2.53 -3.72 -10.99
CA ALA A 63 -1.89 -3.32 -9.73
C ALA A 63 -2.67 -2.19 -9.04
N GLN A 64 -3.06 -1.15 -9.77
CA GLN A 64 -3.65 0.04 -9.17
C GLN A 64 -5.12 -0.17 -8.75
N LEU A 65 -5.99 -0.59 -9.67
CA LEU A 65 -7.42 -0.70 -9.38
C LEU A 65 -7.75 -1.94 -8.54
N LEU A 66 -7.16 -3.09 -8.85
CA LEU A 66 -7.35 -4.31 -8.06
C LEU A 66 -6.82 -4.14 -6.64
N GLY A 67 -5.57 -3.64 -6.50
CA GLY A 67 -4.94 -3.40 -5.21
C GLY A 67 -5.77 -2.46 -4.35
N HIS A 68 -6.21 -1.32 -4.90
CA HIS A 68 -7.04 -0.37 -4.18
C HIS A 68 -8.40 -0.95 -3.74
N SER A 69 -9.00 -1.79 -4.58
CA SER A 69 -10.26 -2.48 -4.27
C SER A 69 -10.07 -3.51 -3.16
N MET A 70 -9.01 -4.32 -3.22
CA MET A 70 -8.67 -5.30 -2.18
C MET A 70 -8.36 -4.62 -0.85
N PHE A 71 -7.61 -3.51 -0.85
CA PHE A 71 -7.33 -2.75 0.37
C PHE A 71 -8.58 -2.12 0.99
N ASN A 72 -9.44 -1.51 0.17
CA ASN A 72 -10.71 -0.96 0.67
C ASN A 72 -11.62 -2.06 1.22
N TYR A 73 -11.64 -3.24 0.59
CA TYR A 73 -12.36 -4.40 1.11
C TYR A 73 -11.79 -4.90 2.43
N ALA A 74 -10.46 -5.02 2.54
CA ALA A 74 -9.79 -5.44 3.76
C ALA A 74 -10.07 -4.46 4.92
N LEU A 75 -10.03 -3.15 4.68
CA LEU A 75 -10.33 -2.11 5.67
C LEU A 75 -11.77 -2.16 6.20
N HIS A 76 -12.72 -2.70 5.42
CA HIS A 76 -14.09 -2.93 5.91
C HIS A 76 -14.19 -4.12 6.88
N LYS A 77 -13.23 -5.05 6.86
CA LYS A 77 -13.28 -6.30 7.63
C LYS A 77 -12.27 -6.37 8.78
N ILE A 78 -11.17 -5.65 8.70
CA ILE A 78 -10.10 -5.62 9.70
C ILE A 78 -9.61 -4.18 9.93
N SER A 79 -9.06 -3.92 11.14
CA SER A 79 -8.60 -2.58 11.52
C SER A 79 -7.49 -2.06 10.60
N ALA A 80 -7.46 -0.74 10.41
CA ALA A 80 -6.46 -0.07 9.58
C ALA A 80 -5.02 -0.41 9.99
N THR A 81 -4.75 -0.51 11.29
CA THR A 81 -3.44 -0.92 11.83
C THR A 81 -3.03 -2.31 11.36
N THR A 82 -3.95 -3.28 11.37
CA THR A 82 -3.67 -4.65 10.90
C THR A 82 -3.46 -4.68 9.38
N VAL A 83 -4.26 -3.93 8.62
CA VAL A 83 -4.07 -3.80 7.16
C VAL A 83 -2.69 -3.22 6.84
N SER A 84 -2.29 -2.12 7.50
CA SER A 84 -0.98 -1.51 7.30
C SER A 84 0.18 -2.45 7.62
N MET A 85 0.05 -3.31 8.63
CA MET A 85 1.06 -4.31 8.96
C MET A 85 1.13 -5.42 7.91
N LEU A 86 -0.02 -5.86 7.38
CA LEU A 86 -0.06 -6.86 6.31
C LEU A 86 0.52 -6.34 4.99
N ILE A 87 0.39 -5.05 4.68
CA ILE A 87 1.03 -4.43 3.51
C ILE A 87 2.55 -4.58 3.56
N LEU A 88 3.16 -4.52 4.75
CA LEU A 88 4.62 -4.71 4.87
C LEU A 88 5.07 -6.09 4.36
N LEU A 89 4.19 -7.10 4.36
CA LEU A 89 4.50 -8.43 3.81
C LEU A 89 4.64 -8.44 2.28
N GLU A 90 4.25 -7.39 1.57
CA GLU A 90 4.52 -7.27 0.14
C GLU A 90 6.02 -7.25 -0.16
N VAL A 91 6.85 -6.75 0.77
CA VAL A 91 8.31 -6.72 0.61
C VAL A 91 8.91 -8.14 0.59
N PRO A 92 8.70 -9.00 1.61
CA PRO A 92 9.12 -10.40 1.54
C PRO A 92 8.42 -11.16 0.42
N GLY A 93 7.13 -10.92 0.17
CA GLY A 93 6.39 -11.56 -0.91
C GLY A 93 6.99 -11.26 -2.29
N SER A 94 7.30 -9.99 -2.57
CA SER A 94 7.94 -9.56 -3.81
C SER A 94 9.37 -10.10 -3.95
N ALA A 95 10.13 -10.18 -2.85
CA ALA A 95 11.46 -10.81 -2.86
C ALA A 95 11.39 -12.30 -3.24
N VAL A 96 10.42 -13.04 -2.74
CA VAL A 96 10.20 -14.46 -3.11
C VAL A 96 9.77 -14.59 -4.57
N ILE A 97 8.85 -13.74 -5.04
CA ILE A 97 8.41 -13.76 -6.43
C ILE A 97 9.57 -13.40 -7.38
N ALA A 98 10.37 -12.38 -7.04
CA ALA A 98 11.53 -11.98 -7.82
C ALA A 98 12.59 -13.09 -7.87
N TRP A 99 12.79 -13.81 -6.78
CA TRP A 99 13.67 -14.97 -6.74
C TRP A 99 13.17 -16.12 -7.61
N LEU A 100 11.88 -16.48 -7.51
CA LEU A 100 11.30 -17.60 -8.26
C LEU A 100 11.15 -17.31 -9.75
N TRP A 101 10.78 -16.10 -10.13
CA TRP A 101 10.46 -15.74 -11.52
C TRP A 101 11.68 -15.17 -12.25
N LEU A 102 12.41 -14.25 -11.62
CA LEU A 102 13.55 -13.56 -12.25
C LEU A 102 14.91 -14.13 -11.85
N GLY A 103 14.97 -15.10 -10.92
CA GLY A 103 16.23 -15.64 -10.41
C GLY A 103 17.03 -14.65 -9.56
N GLN A 104 16.43 -13.52 -9.15
CA GLN A 104 17.12 -12.47 -8.41
C GLN A 104 17.16 -12.81 -6.91
N VAL A 105 18.31 -13.26 -6.44
CA VAL A 105 18.51 -13.59 -5.01
C VAL A 105 18.72 -12.29 -4.23
N PRO A 106 17.96 -12.04 -3.14
CA PRO A 106 18.21 -10.89 -2.28
C PRO A 106 19.65 -10.92 -1.72
N PRO A 107 20.33 -9.76 -1.63
CA PRO A 107 21.67 -9.71 -1.07
C PRO A 107 21.67 -10.18 0.37
N ALA A 108 22.78 -10.77 0.84
CA ALA A 108 22.86 -11.36 2.18
C ALA A 108 22.48 -10.39 3.32
N ALA A 109 22.74 -9.09 3.12
CA ALA A 109 22.35 -8.03 4.05
C ALA A 109 20.83 -7.78 4.17
N ALA A 110 20.02 -8.24 3.20
CA ALA A 110 18.57 -8.07 3.21
C ALA A 110 17.87 -9.08 4.15
N TYR A 111 18.43 -10.27 4.36
CA TYR A 111 17.83 -11.31 5.20
C TYR A 111 17.52 -10.87 6.65
N PRO A 112 18.42 -10.20 7.41
CA PRO A 112 18.08 -9.76 8.76
C PRO A 112 16.94 -8.74 8.78
N GLY A 113 16.89 -7.82 7.81
CA GLY A 113 15.78 -6.87 7.68
C GLY A 113 14.45 -7.56 7.36
N LEU A 114 14.49 -8.54 6.46
CA LEU A 114 13.32 -9.33 6.09
C LEU A 114 12.78 -10.15 7.28
N ALA A 115 13.68 -10.78 8.04
CA ALA A 115 13.33 -11.52 9.24
C ALA A 115 12.72 -10.61 10.31
N LEU A 116 13.34 -9.45 10.57
CA LEU A 116 12.83 -8.48 11.53
C LEU A 116 11.43 -7.96 11.13
N LEU A 117 11.21 -7.71 9.85
CA LEU A 117 9.92 -7.28 9.31
C LEU A 117 8.84 -8.34 9.57
N VAL A 118 9.09 -9.59 9.21
CA VAL A 118 8.13 -10.69 9.39
C VAL A 118 7.81 -10.89 10.88
N VAL A 119 8.82 -10.87 11.74
CA VAL A 119 8.63 -10.99 13.19
C VAL A 119 7.83 -9.81 13.75
N GLY A 120 8.16 -8.58 13.37
CA GLY A 120 7.46 -7.38 13.81
C GLY A 120 5.98 -7.40 13.44
N VAL A 121 5.66 -7.78 12.20
CA VAL A 121 4.27 -7.92 11.77
C VAL A 121 3.56 -9.03 12.55
N ALA A 122 4.18 -10.19 12.74
CA ALA A 122 3.60 -11.28 13.50
C ALA A 122 3.25 -10.87 14.94
N VAL A 123 4.16 -10.18 15.63
CA VAL A 123 3.94 -9.67 17.00
C VAL A 123 2.75 -8.72 17.06
N VAL A 124 2.66 -7.75 16.14
CA VAL A 124 1.58 -6.76 16.14
C VAL A 124 0.24 -7.42 15.84
N VAL A 125 0.17 -8.31 14.85
CA VAL A 125 -1.07 -9.01 14.47
C VAL A 125 -1.56 -9.95 15.59
N LEU A 126 -0.65 -10.67 16.23
CA LEU A 126 -0.99 -11.52 17.38
C LEU A 126 -1.38 -10.71 18.62
N GLY A 127 -0.79 -9.52 18.81
CA GLY A 127 -1.16 -8.61 19.89
C GLY A 127 -2.54 -7.97 19.70
N SER A 128 -2.88 -7.55 18.49
CA SER A 128 -4.17 -6.92 18.19
C SER A 128 -5.34 -7.89 18.29
N THR A 129 -5.16 -9.17 17.97
CA THR A 129 -6.18 -10.22 18.19
C THR A 129 -6.45 -10.50 19.68
N ARG A 130 -5.44 -10.34 20.56
CA ARG A 130 -5.61 -10.49 22.01
C ARG A 130 -6.37 -9.31 22.63
N ALA A 131 -6.13 -8.10 22.15
CA ALA A 131 -6.83 -6.90 22.64
C ALA A 131 -8.34 -6.95 22.35
N LEU A 132 -8.75 -7.48 21.20
CA LEU A 132 -10.16 -7.66 20.81
C LEU A 132 -10.91 -8.73 21.62
N ARG A 133 -10.20 -9.58 22.37
CA ARG A 133 -10.79 -10.66 23.18
C ARG A 133 -11.01 -10.28 24.65
N ARG A 134 -10.64 -9.08 25.09
CA ARG A 134 -10.94 -8.63 26.45
C ARG A 134 -12.43 -8.26 26.56
N PRO A 135 -13.20 -8.90 27.46
CA PRO A 135 -14.59 -8.49 27.70
C PRO A 135 -14.61 -7.05 28.26
N PRO A 136 -15.63 -6.25 27.94
CA PRO A 136 -15.77 -4.92 28.51
C PRO A 136 -15.85 -5.02 30.03
N GLU A 137 -15.08 -4.18 30.73
CA GLU A 137 -15.20 -4.07 32.19
C GLU A 137 -16.62 -3.60 32.54
N PRO A 138 -17.29 -4.23 33.53
CA PRO A 138 -18.60 -3.79 33.94
C PRO A 138 -18.51 -2.36 34.46
N VAL A 139 -19.22 -1.45 33.78
CA VAL A 139 -19.42 -0.08 34.23
C VAL A 139 -20.28 -0.17 35.50
N VAL A 140 -19.69 0.19 36.64
CA VAL A 140 -20.36 0.28 37.95
C VAL A 140 -21.19 1.55 38.02
#